data_AF-A0A940LLR2-F1
#
_entry.id   AF-A0A940LLR2-F1
#
_cell.length_a   1.000
_cell.length_b   1.000
_cell.length_c   1.000
_cell.angle_alpha   90.00
_cell.angle_beta   90.00
_cell.angle_gamma   90.00
#
_symmetry.space_group_name_H-M   'P 1'
#
loop_
_entity.id
_entity.type
_entity.pdbx_description
1 polymer ?
#
loop_
_entity_poly.entity_id
_entity_poly.type
_entity_poly.pdbx_seq_one_letter_code
_entity_poly.pdbx_strand_id
1 'polypeptide(L)'
;MLKHIRARWPEIDVPPGEPTWLLYELDEQADAVVRSAGVFADGSVARNSIEIEERDGKPCPSLIDCSLAEGFGSVDAEEITLGEFDAVWIKGVDKPFWNIR
;
A
#
# COMPACT_ATOMS: atom_id res chain seq x y z
N MET A 1 4.52 -15.42 -3.66
CA MET A 1 3.07 -15.61 -3.92
C MET A 1 2.41 -14.29 -3.64
N LEU A 2 1.51 -13.84 -4.51
CA LEU A 2 0.83 -12.57 -4.29
C LEU A 2 -0.30 -12.73 -3.30
N LYS A 3 -0.35 -11.83 -2.32
CA LYS A 3 -1.39 -11.73 -1.29
C LYS A 3 -1.88 -10.30 -1.20
N HIS A 4 -3.18 -10.12 -1.01
CA HIS A 4 -3.78 -8.79 -0.84
C HIS A 4 -4.33 -8.65 0.57
N ILE A 5 -4.01 -7.55 1.22
CA ILE A 5 -4.51 -7.23 2.56
C ILE A 5 -5.05 -5.81 2.62
N ARG A 6 -5.90 -5.56 3.61
CA ARG A 6 -6.23 -4.21 4.06
C ARG A 6 -6.10 -4.10 5.57
N ALA A 7 -5.71 -2.93 6.03
CA ALA A 7 -5.71 -2.56 7.43
C ALA A 7 -6.40 -1.21 7.59
N ARG A 8 -7.13 -1.06 8.69
CA ARG A 8 -7.69 0.24 9.07
C ARG A 8 -6.63 1.04 9.81
N TRP A 9 -6.71 2.37 9.75
CA TRP A 9 -5.98 3.20 10.71
C TRP A 9 -6.31 2.73 12.14
N PRO A 10 -5.30 2.56 13.01
CA PRO A 10 -5.50 1.90 14.31
C PRO A 10 -6.38 2.73 15.25
N GLU A 11 -6.32 4.05 15.13
CA GLU A 11 -7.08 4.99 15.96
C GLU A 11 -8.43 5.30 15.32
N ILE A 12 -9.45 5.55 16.17
CA ILE A 12 -10.78 5.96 15.71
C ILE A 12 -10.72 7.33 15.02
N ASP A 13 -9.97 8.26 15.62
CA ASP A 13 -9.76 9.60 15.10
C ASP A 13 -8.54 9.60 14.18
N VAL A 14 -8.79 9.53 12.88
CA VAL A 14 -7.74 9.55 11.85
C VAL A 14 -7.24 10.99 11.68
N PRO A 15 -5.92 11.25 11.80
CA PRO A 15 -5.38 12.59 11.60
C PRO A 15 -5.70 13.15 10.20
N PRO A 16 -5.89 14.48 10.06
CA PRO A 16 -6.14 15.08 8.75
C PRO A 16 -5.02 14.77 7.75
N GLY A 17 -5.40 14.31 6.57
CA GLY A 17 -4.45 13.96 5.51
C GLY A 17 -3.90 12.53 5.61
N GLU A 18 -4.33 11.75 6.60
CA GLU A 18 -4.00 10.32 6.71
C GLU A 18 -5.10 9.44 6.10
N PRO A 19 -4.74 8.29 5.51
CA PRO A 19 -5.70 7.34 4.99
C PRO A 19 -6.45 6.64 6.12
N THR A 20 -7.76 6.49 5.95
CA THR A 20 -8.61 5.69 6.84
C THR A 20 -8.38 4.19 6.67
N TRP A 21 -8.02 3.78 5.45
CA TRP A 21 -7.68 2.40 5.09
C TRP A 21 -6.42 2.37 4.25
N LEU A 22 -5.55 1.41 4.55
CA LEU A 22 -4.38 1.07 3.76
C LEU A 22 -4.57 -0.33 3.18
N LEU A 23 -4.39 -0.46 1.89
CA LEU A 23 -4.43 -1.72 1.16
C LEU A 23 -3.05 -2.00 0.59
N TYR A 24 -2.64 -3.26 0.61
CA TYR A 24 -1.35 -3.70 0.11
C TYR A 24 -1.48 -4.94 -0.75
N GLU A 25 -0.71 -5.00 -1.83
CA GLU A 25 -0.33 -6.25 -2.50
C GLU A 25 1.08 -6.60 -2.05
N LEU A 26 1.23 -7.81 -1.52
CA LEU A 26 2.46 -8.35 -0.99
C LEU A 26 2.96 -9.47 -1.91
N ASP A 27 4.25 -9.50 -2.21
CA ASP A 27 4.90 -10.70 -2.71
C ASP A 27 5.65 -11.39 -1.59
N GLU A 28 5.04 -12.43 -1.03
CA GLU A 28 5.61 -13.21 0.09
C GLU A 28 6.91 -13.93 -0.30
N GLN A 29 7.16 -14.16 -1.59
CA GLN A 29 8.39 -14.82 -2.02
C GLN A 29 9.57 -13.83 -2.11
N ALA A 30 9.28 -12.58 -2.48
CA ALA A 30 10.26 -11.51 -2.54
C ALA A 30 10.40 -10.75 -1.22
N ASP A 31 9.56 -11.05 -0.22
CA ASP A 31 9.47 -10.31 1.05
C ASP A 31 9.24 -8.80 0.82
N ALA A 32 8.29 -8.47 -0.06
CA ALA A 32 8.11 -7.11 -0.57
C ALA A 32 6.65 -6.67 -0.62
N VAL A 33 6.43 -5.36 -0.42
CA VAL A 33 5.19 -4.68 -0.79
C VAL A 33 5.33 -4.18 -2.21
N VAL A 34 4.53 -4.70 -3.14
CA VAL A 34 4.64 -4.37 -4.57
C VAL A 34 3.68 -3.26 -4.99
N ARG A 35 2.48 -3.20 -4.38
CA ARG A 35 1.49 -2.13 -4.57
C ARG A 35 0.91 -1.69 -3.23
N SER A 36 0.60 -0.41 -3.09
CA SER A 36 -0.13 0.14 -1.95
C SER A 36 -1.20 1.12 -2.39
N ALA A 37 -2.32 1.17 -1.66
CA ALA A 37 -3.37 2.16 -1.86
C ALA A 37 -3.91 2.66 -0.52
N GLY A 38 -3.94 3.98 -0.33
CA GLY A 38 -4.55 4.64 0.82
C GLY A 38 -5.90 5.25 0.45
N VAL A 39 -6.96 4.91 1.20
CA VAL A 39 -8.31 5.47 1.04
C VAL A 39 -8.56 6.51 2.12
N PHE A 40 -8.86 7.74 1.73
CA PHE A 40 -9.07 8.86 2.64
C PHE A 40 -10.54 9.03 3.00
N ALA A 41 -10.82 9.79 4.07
CA ALA A 41 -12.18 10.02 4.55
C ALA A 41 -13.09 10.73 3.54
N ASP A 42 -12.51 11.51 2.62
CA ASP A 42 -13.22 12.16 1.51
C ASP A 42 -13.48 11.23 0.30
N GLY A 43 -13.05 9.97 0.40
CA GLY A 43 -13.17 8.96 -0.66
C GLY A 43 -12.09 9.05 -1.74
N SER A 44 -11.15 10.00 -1.64
CA SER A 44 -9.99 10.02 -2.52
C SER A 44 -9.08 8.81 -2.26
N VAL A 45 -8.30 8.44 -3.27
CA VAL A 45 -7.37 7.31 -3.20
C VAL A 45 -6.00 7.76 -3.69
N ALA A 46 -4.98 7.57 -2.87
CA ALA A 46 -3.58 7.67 -3.30
C ALA A 46 -3.03 6.26 -3.49
N ARG A 47 -2.23 6.03 -4.52
CA ARG A 47 -1.63 4.72 -4.78
C ARG A 47 -0.16 4.81 -5.12
N ASN A 48 0.54 3.71 -4.90
CA ASN A 48 1.93 3.57 -5.28
C ASN A 48 2.24 2.12 -5.68
N SER A 49 3.28 1.92 -6.48
CA SER A 49 3.82 0.59 -6.81
C SER A 49 5.31 0.68 -7.04
N ILE A 50 5.98 -0.47 -7.01
CA ILE A 50 7.39 -0.56 -7.42
C ILE A 50 7.56 0.05 -8.82
N GLU A 51 6.69 -0.27 -9.79
CA GLU A 51 6.79 0.28 -11.14
C GLU A 51 6.58 1.80 -11.19
N ILE A 52 5.81 2.38 -10.25
CA ILE A 52 5.65 3.83 -10.11
C ILE A 52 6.95 4.46 -9.59
N GLU A 53 7.55 3.88 -8.56
CA GLU A 53 8.81 4.35 -7.96
C GLU A 53 10.01 4.21 -8.91
N GLU A 54 9.99 3.20 -9.79
CA GLU A 54 11.09 2.90 -10.71
C GLU A 54 11.04 3.69 -12.03
N ARG A 55 10.01 4.52 -12.26
CA ARG A 55 9.83 5.28 -13.53
C ARG A 55 11.04 6.13 -13.92
N ASP A 56 11.79 6.59 -12.93
CA ASP A 56 12.99 7.41 -13.12
C ASP A 56 14.30 6.61 -13.09
N GLY A 57 14.22 5.28 -13.19
CA GLY A 57 15.37 4.39 -13.31
C GLY A 57 16.10 4.08 -11.99
N LYS A 58 15.52 4.46 -10.85
CA LYS A 58 16.01 4.08 -9.52
C LYS A 58 15.28 2.83 -9.04
N PRO A 59 15.99 1.76 -8.64
CA PRO A 59 15.35 0.52 -8.22
C PRO A 59 14.54 0.71 -6.92
N CYS A 60 13.43 0.00 -6.81
CA CYS A 60 12.58 -0.04 -5.62
C CYS A 60 12.28 -1.50 -5.27
N PRO A 61 13.04 -2.13 -4.34
CA PRO A 61 12.84 -3.55 -4.02
C PRO A 61 11.52 -3.82 -3.28
N SER A 62 10.99 -2.82 -2.58
CA SER A 62 9.74 -2.89 -1.81
C SER A 62 9.27 -1.47 -1.50
N LEU A 63 7.96 -1.29 -1.35
CA LEU A 63 7.38 -0.03 -0.88
C LEU A 63 7.54 0.22 0.63
N ILE A 64 8.11 -0.73 1.38
CA ILE A 64 8.50 -0.59 2.78
C ILE A 64 9.99 -0.88 2.96
N ASP A 65 10.59 -0.34 4.00
CA ASP A 65 12.03 -0.43 4.31
C ASP A 65 12.37 -1.53 5.33
N CYS A 66 11.42 -2.44 5.59
CA CYS A 66 11.57 -3.61 6.47
C CYS A 66 10.96 -4.87 5.83
N SER A 67 11.16 -6.03 6.47
CA SER A 67 10.53 -7.29 6.04
C SER A 67 9.01 -7.25 6.21
N LEU A 68 8.27 -8.12 5.50
CA LEU A 68 6.83 -8.24 5.69
C LEU A 68 6.47 -8.68 7.11
N ALA A 69 7.30 -9.53 7.72
CA ALA A 69 7.10 -9.98 9.10
C ALA A 69 7.22 -8.83 10.12
N GLU A 70 8.18 -7.93 9.92
CA GLU A 70 8.35 -6.75 10.77
C GLU A 70 7.26 -5.71 10.51
N GLY A 71 6.94 -5.44 9.24
CA GLY A 71 5.98 -4.41 8.84
C GLY A 71 4.53 -4.77 9.17
N PHE A 72 4.16 -6.06 9.13
CA PHE A 72 2.77 -6.50 9.29
C PHE A 72 2.52 -7.47 10.45
N GLY A 73 3.56 -7.95 11.16
CA GLY A 73 3.40 -8.99 12.19
C GLY A 73 2.55 -8.60 13.41
N SER A 74 2.37 -7.29 13.65
CA SER A 74 1.52 -6.74 14.72
C SER A 74 0.31 -5.97 14.20
N VAL A 75 0.11 -5.91 12.88
CA VAL A 75 -0.97 -5.17 12.26
C VAL A 75 -2.21 -6.05 12.20
N ASP A 76 -3.34 -5.53 12.67
CA ASP A 76 -4.65 -6.16 12.47
C ASP A 76 -5.10 -5.92 11.02
N ALA A 77 -4.66 -6.83 10.14
CA ALA A 77 -4.92 -6.78 8.72
C ALA A 77 -5.84 -7.93 8.28
N GLU A 78 -6.79 -7.61 7.42
CA GLU A 78 -7.69 -8.57 6.80
C GLU A 78 -7.17 -8.94 5.41
N GLU A 79 -7.16 -10.23 5.08
CA GLU A 79 -6.93 -10.67 3.70
C GLU A 79 -8.16 -10.32 2.84
N ILE A 80 -7.90 -9.77 1.66
CA ILE A 80 -8.92 -9.40 0.68
C ILE A 80 -8.64 -10.06 -0.66
N THR A 81 -9.63 -10.07 -1.54
CA THR A 81 -9.45 -10.56 -2.91
C THR A 81 -8.72 -9.53 -3.78
N LEU A 82 -8.06 -10.01 -4.84
CA LEU A 82 -7.52 -9.15 -5.90
C LEU A 82 -8.59 -8.20 -6.47
N GLY A 83 -9.83 -8.68 -6.64
CA GLY A 83 -10.92 -7.85 -7.18
C GLY A 83 -11.30 -6.67 -6.26
N GLU A 84 -11.28 -6.89 -4.94
CA GLU A 84 -11.48 -5.82 -3.96
C GLU A 84 -10.33 -4.81 -3.99
N PHE A 85 -9.09 -5.29 -4.07
CA PHE A 85 -7.91 -4.42 -4.21
C PHE A 85 -7.99 -3.59 -5.49
N ASP A 86 -8.22 -4.23 -6.64
CA ASP A 86 -8.24 -3.56 -7.95
C ASP A 86 -9.38 -2.52 -8.07
N ALA A 87 -10.51 -2.76 -7.41
CA ALA A 87 -11.63 -1.81 -7.35
C ALA A 87 -11.25 -0.49 -6.64
N VAL A 88 -10.30 -0.53 -5.70
CA VAL A 88 -9.71 0.66 -5.07
C VAL A 88 -8.58 1.21 -5.94
N TRP A 89 -7.68 0.34 -6.40
CA TRP A 89 -6.50 0.69 -7.19
C TRP A 89 -6.82 1.55 -8.42
N ILE A 90 -7.87 1.19 -9.18
CA ILE A 90 -8.25 1.89 -10.41
C ILE A 90 -8.66 3.36 -10.18
N LYS A 91 -9.11 3.68 -8.95
CA LYS A 91 -9.50 5.04 -8.55
C LYS A 91 -8.31 5.87 -8.07
N GLY A 92 -7.17 5.24 -7.82
CA GLY A 92 -6.01 5.86 -7.19
C GLY A 92 -5.25 6.83 -8.11
N VAL A 93 -4.80 7.93 -7.51
CA VAL A 93 -3.82 8.84 -8.10
C VAL A 93 -2.42 8.43 -7.65
N ASP A 94 -1.48 8.35 -8.59
CA ASP A 94 -0.10 7.98 -8.30
C ASP A 94 0.54 8.99 -7.34
N LYS A 95 1.07 8.49 -6.22
CA LYS A 95 1.74 9.27 -5.18
C LYS A 95 3.02 8.53 -4.74
N PRO A 96 4.08 8.54 -5.57
CA PRO A 96 5.38 8.01 -5.16
C PRO A 96 5.91 8.75 -3.94
N PHE A 97 6.77 8.09 -3.16
CA PHE A 97 7.39 8.64 -1.96
C PHE A 97 8.88 8.34 -1.82
N TRP A 98 9.43 7.30 -2.46
CA TRP A 98 10.86 7.01 -2.38
C TRP A 98 11.68 7.85 -3.37
N ASN A 99 11.25 7.90 -4.63
CA ASN A 99 12.03 8.46 -5.73
C ASN A 99 11.43 9.74 -6.31
N ILE A 100 10.78 10.58 -5.49
CA ILE A 100 10.26 11.88 -5.92
C ILE A 100 11.41 12.83 -6.31
N ARG A 101 11.25 13.57 -7.41
CA ARG A 101 12.14 14.66 -7.85
C ARG A 101 11.67 16.03 -7.37
#